data_AF-A0A212EYE8-F1
#
_entry.id   AF-A0A212EYE8-F1
#
_cell.length_a   1.000
_cell.length_b   1.000
_cell.length_c   1.000
_cell.angle_alpha   90.00
_cell.angle_beta   90.00
_cell.angle_gamma   90.00
#
_symmetry.space_group_name_H-M   'P 1'
#
loop_
_entity.id
_entity.type
_entity.pdbx_description
1 polymer ?
#
loop_
_entity_poly.entity_id
_entity_poly.type
_entity_poly.pdbx_seq_one_letter_code
_entity_poly.pdbx_strand_id
1 'polypeptide(L)'
;MDPIFSPVLCDDAKVVKDLIINEMEIKLRDLDLRKAYLELEEILNLKDSEICKMEGQCNLADTIDEISYEIGKEPNVHGPLDWGNAIIDSFLMSYYDGYAIEDVAWGRIKNSKQWETLTQITKENQNVRFNSTLLAREVAKPLLAYISSVLNDEKQLKFILLNGHDSNINSLMASLGIKGYLLPEQYETTPIGGKLVFEKWYDKILNKNLLKMEFVYLTVKQLRDGSKLSLNNTPRWVQLSMNDCPVDLNGFCPWEDFIKVLKNVSGI
;
A
#
# COMPACT_ATOMS: atom_id res chain seq x y z
N MET A 1 -18.22 -6.20 -1.10
CA MET A 1 -17.03 -6.40 -0.25
C MET A 1 -17.49 -6.38 1.21
N ASP A 2 -16.82 -7.09 2.11
CA ASP A 2 -17.11 -6.98 3.56
C ASP A 2 -16.83 -5.54 4.02
N PRO A 3 -17.75 -4.87 4.75
CA PRO A 3 -17.54 -3.49 5.20
C PRO A 3 -16.27 -3.24 6.02
N ILE A 4 -15.75 -4.24 6.76
CA ILE A 4 -14.49 -4.10 7.51
C ILE A 4 -13.30 -3.86 6.58
N PHE A 5 -13.35 -4.46 5.40
CA PHE A 5 -12.27 -4.44 4.41
C PHE A 5 -12.55 -3.53 3.22
N SER A 6 -13.67 -2.80 3.21
CA SER A 6 -14.08 -1.93 2.10
C SER A 6 -13.53 -0.52 2.29
N PRO A 7 -12.50 -0.07 1.53
CA PRO A 7 -11.85 1.23 1.73
C PRO A 7 -12.61 2.34 0.98
N VAL A 8 -13.88 2.51 1.32
CA VAL A 8 -14.80 3.43 0.62
C VAL A 8 -15.01 4.73 1.38
N LEU A 9 -15.18 5.82 0.63
CA LEU A 9 -15.53 7.13 1.15
C LEU A 9 -16.92 7.08 1.78
N CYS A 10 -17.04 7.60 3.00
CA CYS A 10 -18.27 7.55 3.78
C CYS A 10 -18.70 8.93 4.29
N ASP A 11 -17.82 9.93 4.25
CA ASP A 11 -18.09 11.29 4.74
C ASP A 11 -18.47 12.22 3.57
N ASP A 12 -19.68 12.78 3.64
CA ASP A 12 -20.22 13.71 2.67
C ASP A 12 -19.99 15.19 3.05
N ALA A 13 -19.32 15.45 4.18
CA ALA A 13 -19.00 16.80 4.61
C ALA A 13 -18.05 17.47 3.62
N LYS A 14 -18.54 18.57 3.02
CA LYS A 14 -17.81 19.33 2.00
C LYS A 14 -16.38 19.70 2.43
N VAL A 15 -16.19 20.11 3.69
CA VAL A 15 -14.87 20.51 4.21
C VAL A 15 -13.89 19.34 4.20
N VAL A 16 -14.33 18.13 4.55
CA VAL A 16 -13.49 16.93 4.55
C VAL A 16 -13.12 16.56 3.12
N LYS A 17 -14.11 16.54 2.22
CA LYS A 17 -13.91 16.31 0.79
C LYS A 17 -12.90 17.29 0.18
N ASP A 18 -13.05 18.59 0.41
CA ASP A 18 -12.19 19.62 -0.18
C ASP A 18 -10.73 19.48 0.31
N LEU A 19 -10.53 19.11 1.59
CA LEU A 19 -9.20 18.86 2.14
C LEU A 19 -8.54 17.61 1.52
N ILE A 20 -9.30 16.52 1.39
CA ILE A 20 -8.83 15.28 0.78
C ILE A 20 -8.44 15.51 -0.68
N ILE A 21 -9.32 16.13 -1.47
CA ILE A 21 -9.06 16.43 -2.88
C ILE A 21 -7.82 17.31 -3.01
N ASN A 22 -7.71 18.37 -2.23
CA ASN A 22 -6.53 19.25 -2.29
C ASN A 22 -5.23 18.50 -1.95
N GLU A 23 -5.23 17.57 -1.00
CA GLU A 23 -4.04 16.76 -0.71
C GLU A 23 -3.70 15.79 -1.85
N MET A 24 -4.70 15.14 -2.43
CA MET A 24 -4.51 14.29 -3.62
C MET A 24 -3.97 15.11 -4.81
N GLU A 25 -4.47 16.33 -5.02
CA GLU A 25 -3.96 17.23 -6.07
C GLU A 25 -2.51 17.65 -5.83
N ILE A 26 -2.13 17.93 -4.58
CA ILE A 26 -0.72 18.21 -4.24
C ILE A 26 0.15 17.01 -4.62
N LYS A 27 -0.25 15.79 -4.21
CA LYS A 27 0.50 14.58 -4.53
C LYS A 27 0.61 14.33 -6.03
N LEU A 28 -0.46 14.53 -6.78
CA LEU A 28 -0.46 14.42 -8.25
C LEU A 28 0.50 15.42 -8.90
N ARG A 29 0.56 16.65 -8.40
CA ARG A 29 1.50 17.67 -8.92
C ARG A 29 2.97 17.34 -8.61
N ASP A 30 3.23 16.67 -7.50
CA ASP A 30 4.58 16.32 -7.04
C ASP A 30 5.11 15.01 -7.67
N LEU A 31 4.33 14.35 -8.53
CA LEU A 31 4.75 13.12 -9.20
C LEU A 31 5.90 13.35 -10.17
N ASP A 32 6.94 12.51 -10.07
CA ASP A 32 8.01 12.40 -11.06
C ASP A 32 8.00 11.00 -11.71
N LEU A 33 7.03 10.80 -12.61
CA LEU A 33 6.82 9.51 -13.29
C LEU A 33 7.17 9.53 -14.78
N ARG A 34 7.71 10.63 -15.31
CA ARG A 34 7.98 10.78 -16.75
C ARG A 34 8.82 9.64 -17.31
N LYS A 35 9.89 9.26 -16.60
CA LYS A 35 10.75 8.16 -17.01
C LYS A 35 9.99 6.82 -17.06
N ALA A 36 9.18 6.54 -16.03
CA ALA A 36 8.39 5.31 -15.95
C ALA A 36 7.31 5.25 -17.04
N TYR A 37 6.66 6.38 -17.33
CA TYR A 37 5.68 6.48 -18.41
C TYR A 37 6.29 6.25 -19.78
N LEU A 38 7.42 6.90 -20.11
CA LEU A 38 8.10 6.67 -21.39
C LEU A 38 8.53 5.21 -21.56
N GLU A 39 9.02 4.58 -20.50
CA GLU A 39 9.38 3.16 -20.54
C GLU A 39 8.14 2.26 -20.74
N LEU A 40 7.02 2.58 -20.09
CA LEU A 40 5.76 1.85 -20.27
C LEU A 40 5.20 2.02 -21.69
N GLU A 41 5.25 3.22 -22.26
CA GLU A 41 4.83 3.51 -23.64
C GLU A 41 5.59 2.67 -24.66
N GLU A 42 6.90 2.53 -24.49
CA GLU A 42 7.75 1.68 -25.34
C GLU A 42 7.38 0.20 -25.22
N ILE A 43 7.10 -0.27 -24.00
CA ILE A 43 6.66 -1.65 -23.78
C ILE A 43 5.32 -1.92 -24.48
N LEU A 44 4.36 -1.01 -24.32
CA LEU A 44 3.02 -1.14 -24.89
C LEU A 44 2.95 -0.87 -26.39
N ASN A 45 4.01 -0.34 -26.98
CA ASN A 45 3.98 0.23 -28.33
C ASN A 45 2.83 1.24 -28.49
N LEU A 46 2.67 2.14 -27.51
CA LEU A 46 1.47 2.98 -27.37
C LEU A 46 1.17 3.79 -28.63
N LYS A 47 2.19 4.27 -29.35
CA LYS A 47 2.03 5.04 -30.60
C LYS A 47 1.28 4.28 -31.71
N ASP A 48 1.35 2.96 -31.71
CA ASP A 48 0.66 2.12 -32.70
C ASP A 48 -0.64 1.51 -32.17
N SER A 49 -0.99 1.77 -30.90
CA SER A 49 -2.22 1.28 -30.29
C SER A 49 -3.47 1.89 -30.92
N GLU A 50 -4.61 1.22 -30.75
CA GLU A 50 -5.89 1.75 -31.20
C GLU A 50 -6.27 3.04 -30.45
N ILE A 51 -5.98 3.13 -29.15
CA ILE A 51 -6.30 4.32 -28.34
C ILE A 51 -5.54 5.56 -28.82
N CYS A 52 -4.27 5.41 -29.22
CA CYS A 52 -3.52 6.51 -29.84
C CYS A 52 -4.10 6.88 -31.22
N LYS A 53 -4.42 5.88 -32.06
CA LYS A 53 -4.92 6.13 -33.43
C LYS A 53 -6.33 6.72 -33.47
N MET A 54 -7.19 6.34 -32.54
CA MET A 54 -8.60 6.72 -32.52
C MET A 54 -8.90 7.91 -31.61
N GLU A 55 -8.24 7.98 -30.45
CA GLU A 55 -8.53 8.99 -29.42
C GLU A 55 -7.38 10.00 -29.22
N GLY A 56 -6.25 9.82 -29.91
CA GLY A 56 -5.08 10.69 -29.80
C GLY A 56 -4.29 10.54 -28.50
N GLN A 57 -4.62 9.56 -27.66
CA GLN A 57 -3.91 9.28 -26.41
C GLN A 57 -2.62 8.49 -26.69
N CYS A 58 -1.58 9.21 -27.09
CA CYS A 58 -0.31 8.64 -27.53
C CYS A 58 0.83 8.84 -26.52
N ASN A 59 0.58 9.52 -25.40
CA ASN A 59 1.58 9.92 -24.42
C ASN A 59 0.96 9.95 -23.01
N LEU A 60 1.44 9.09 -22.13
CA LEU A 60 1.05 8.98 -20.74
C LEU A 60 1.63 10.12 -19.90
N ALA A 61 2.86 10.56 -20.19
CA ALA A 61 3.55 11.58 -19.40
C ALA A 61 2.97 13.00 -19.52
N ASP A 62 2.29 13.30 -20.63
CA ASP A 62 1.72 14.63 -20.90
C ASP A 62 0.18 14.65 -20.72
N THR A 63 -0.42 13.54 -20.28
CA THR A 63 -1.86 13.43 -19.97
C THR A 63 -2.11 13.67 -18.49
N ILE A 64 -3.24 14.30 -18.14
CA ILE A 64 -3.57 14.70 -16.77
C ILE A 64 -4.45 13.63 -16.10
N ASP A 65 -4.17 13.32 -14.84
CA ASP A 65 -5.04 12.52 -13.99
C ASP A 65 -6.16 13.37 -13.36
N GLU A 66 -7.39 12.87 -13.38
CA GLU A 66 -8.55 13.49 -12.73
C GLU A 66 -8.92 12.74 -11.44
N ILE A 67 -9.14 13.47 -10.34
CA ILE A 67 -9.55 12.86 -9.07
C ILE A 67 -11.03 12.52 -9.10
N SER A 68 -11.35 11.30 -8.67
CA SER A 68 -12.71 10.81 -8.46
C SER A 68 -12.98 10.65 -6.98
N TYR A 69 -13.95 11.41 -6.47
CA TYR A 69 -14.44 11.35 -5.10
C TYR A 69 -15.95 11.12 -5.12
N GLU A 70 -16.36 9.88 -4.86
CA GLU A 70 -17.76 9.46 -4.83
C GLU A 70 -18.04 8.64 -3.56
N ILE A 71 -19.09 9.01 -2.84
CA ILE A 71 -19.50 8.32 -1.61
C ILE A 71 -19.89 6.88 -1.94
N GLY A 72 -19.43 5.95 -1.10
CA GLY A 72 -19.61 4.52 -1.29
C GLY A 72 -18.66 3.89 -2.31
N LYS A 73 -17.73 4.67 -2.88
CA LYS A 73 -16.65 4.17 -3.74
C LYS A 73 -15.28 4.45 -3.11
N GLU A 74 -14.27 3.75 -3.61
CA GLU A 74 -12.89 4.03 -3.24
C GLU A 74 -12.46 5.41 -3.77
N PRO A 75 -11.57 6.13 -3.06
CA PRO A 75 -10.88 7.27 -3.65
C PRO A 75 -10.11 6.80 -4.88
N ASN A 76 -10.23 7.54 -5.98
CA ASN A 76 -9.58 7.14 -7.22
C ASN A 76 -9.05 8.32 -8.03
N VAL A 77 -8.23 7.99 -9.00
CA VAL A 77 -7.78 8.88 -10.07
C VAL A 77 -8.14 8.23 -11.40
N HIS A 78 -8.38 9.03 -12.43
CA HIS A 78 -8.67 8.57 -13.77
C HIS A 78 -7.68 9.22 -14.74
N GLY A 79 -6.88 8.39 -15.41
CA GLY A 79 -5.82 8.85 -16.28
C GLY A 79 -4.61 7.92 -16.28
N PRO A 80 -3.45 8.41 -16.72
CA PRO A 80 -2.21 7.65 -16.84
C PRO A 80 -1.78 6.92 -15.57
N LEU A 81 -2.03 7.48 -14.39
CA LEU A 81 -1.64 6.87 -13.12
C LEU A 81 -2.48 5.62 -12.82
N ASP A 82 -3.76 5.63 -13.17
CA ASP A 82 -4.67 4.49 -13.02
C ASP A 82 -4.36 3.39 -14.04
N TRP A 83 -4.26 3.78 -15.32
CA TRP A 83 -3.96 2.82 -16.39
C TRP A 83 -2.58 2.19 -16.22
N GLY A 84 -1.58 3.00 -15.91
CA GLY A 84 -0.22 2.54 -15.66
C GLY A 84 -0.15 1.60 -14.46
N ASN A 85 -0.88 1.91 -13.37
CA ASN A 85 -0.99 1.01 -12.23
C ASN A 85 -1.58 -0.35 -12.64
N ALA A 86 -2.72 -0.35 -13.33
CA ALA A 86 -3.39 -1.59 -13.77
C ALA A 86 -2.52 -2.44 -14.70
N ILE A 87 -1.80 -1.81 -15.64
CA ILE A 87 -0.94 -2.50 -16.59
C ILE A 87 0.29 -3.10 -15.88
N ILE A 88 0.94 -2.33 -15.01
CA ILE A 88 2.14 -2.79 -14.30
C ILE A 88 1.78 -3.86 -13.27
N ASP A 89 0.63 -3.76 -12.62
CA ASP A 89 0.12 -4.81 -11.73
C ASP A 89 -0.07 -6.12 -12.50
N SER A 90 -0.64 -6.07 -13.70
CA SER A 90 -0.74 -7.25 -14.59
C SER A 90 0.64 -7.84 -14.96
N PHE A 91 1.63 -6.98 -15.24
CA PHE A 91 3.00 -7.43 -15.48
C PHE A 91 3.61 -8.09 -14.24
N LEU A 92 3.45 -7.51 -13.05
CA LEU A 92 3.94 -8.11 -11.80
C LEU A 92 3.24 -9.44 -11.50
N MET A 93 1.92 -9.52 -11.66
CA MET A 93 1.16 -10.74 -11.40
C MET A 93 1.58 -11.87 -12.33
N SER A 94 1.71 -11.61 -13.64
CA SER A 94 2.25 -12.63 -14.57
C SER A 94 3.68 -13.04 -14.22
N TYR A 95 4.51 -12.10 -13.76
CA TYR A 95 5.86 -12.41 -13.29
C TYR A 95 5.87 -13.29 -12.04
N TYR A 96 5.00 -13.05 -11.07
CA TYR A 96 4.88 -13.85 -9.85
C TYR A 96 4.23 -15.20 -10.08
N ASP A 97 3.30 -15.30 -11.04
CA ASP A 97 2.66 -16.56 -11.45
C ASP A 97 3.62 -17.49 -12.21
N GLY A 98 4.88 -17.07 -12.40
CA GLY A 98 5.92 -17.90 -12.98
C GLY A 98 5.84 -18.04 -14.49
N TYR A 99 5.14 -17.13 -15.19
CA TYR A 99 5.10 -17.11 -16.65
C TYR A 99 6.51 -17.06 -17.23
N ALA A 100 6.68 -17.66 -18.42
CA ALA A 100 7.91 -17.55 -19.18
C ALA A 100 8.23 -16.06 -19.41
N ILE A 101 9.52 -15.71 -19.40
CA ILE A 101 9.89 -14.28 -19.38
C ILE A 101 9.42 -13.55 -20.64
N GLU A 102 9.36 -14.26 -21.76
CA GLU A 102 8.80 -13.83 -23.05
C GLU A 102 7.30 -13.52 -23.01
N ASP A 103 6.55 -14.08 -22.06
CA ASP A 103 5.11 -13.84 -21.91
C ASP A 103 4.82 -12.72 -20.89
N VAL A 104 5.75 -12.43 -19.99
CA VAL A 104 5.67 -11.30 -19.05
C VAL A 104 5.99 -10.00 -19.80
N ALA A 105 4.98 -9.14 -19.99
CA ALA A 105 5.11 -7.90 -20.75
C ALA A 105 5.78 -8.12 -22.13
N TRP A 106 5.44 -9.24 -22.78
CA TRP A 106 6.03 -9.69 -24.05
C TRP A 106 7.56 -9.77 -24.03
N GLY A 107 8.14 -10.09 -22.86
CA GLY A 107 9.58 -10.13 -22.64
C GLY A 107 10.27 -8.79 -22.76
N ARG A 108 9.56 -7.66 -22.75
CA ARG A 108 10.18 -6.33 -22.93
C ARG A 108 10.83 -5.79 -21.65
N ILE A 109 10.49 -6.35 -20.48
CA ILE A 109 11.17 -6.04 -19.22
C ILE A 109 12.36 -6.98 -19.06
N LYS A 110 13.58 -6.43 -19.10
CA LYS A 110 14.83 -7.21 -19.20
C LYS A 110 15.60 -7.32 -17.88
N ASN A 111 15.38 -6.42 -16.92
CA ASN A 111 16.18 -6.39 -15.70
C ASN A 111 15.45 -5.72 -14.52
N SER A 112 16.02 -5.87 -13.33
CA SER A 112 15.48 -5.30 -12.08
C SER A 112 15.34 -3.77 -12.11
N LYS A 113 16.18 -3.06 -12.88
CA LYS A 113 16.11 -1.60 -12.92
C LYS A 113 14.89 -1.09 -13.67
N GLN A 114 14.45 -1.83 -14.67
CA GLN A 114 13.19 -1.58 -15.38
C GLN A 114 12.00 -1.82 -14.45
N TRP A 115 11.99 -2.93 -13.71
CA TRP A 115 10.98 -3.18 -12.67
C TRP A 115 10.92 -2.07 -11.63
N GLU A 116 12.06 -1.64 -11.08
CA GLU A 116 12.13 -0.53 -10.13
C GLU A 116 11.59 0.79 -10.71
N THR A 117 11.80 1.03 -12.01
CA THR A 117 11.35 2.25 -12.69
C THR A 117 9.84 2.18 -12.92
N LEU A 118 9.33 1.07 -13.48
CA LEU A 118 7.92 0.87 -13.78
C LEU A 118 7.07 0.86 -12.50
N THR A 119 7.49 0.14 -11.46
CA THR A 119 6.74 0.05 -10.19
C THR A 119 6.71 1.34 -9.39
N GLN A 120 7.37 2.42 -9.83
CA GLN A 120 7.08 3.75 -9.27
C GLN A 120 5.64 4.17 -9.55
N ILE A 121 5.07 3.81 -10.71
CA ILE A 121 3.69 4.17 -11.05
C ILE A 121 2.71 3.52 -10.07
N THR A 122 2.89 2.23 -9.73
CA THR A 122 2.01 1.54 -8.77
C THR A 122 2.17 2.10 -7.36
N LYS A 123 3.41 2.39 -6.93
CA LYS A 123 3.69 3.05 -5.64
C LYS A 123 3.00 4.39 -5.52
N GLU A 124 3.13 5.23 -6.55
CA GLU A 124 2.56 6.56 -6.52
C GLU A 124 1.04 6.55 -6.67
N ASN A 125 0.47 5.59 -7.40
CA ASN A 125 -0.97 5.37 -7.42
C ASN A 125 -1.51 5.09 -6.01
N GLN A 126 -0.89 4.15 -5.28
CA GLN A 126 -1.24 3.85 -3.89
C GLN A 126 -0.97 5.05 -2.97
N ASN A 127 0.11 5.80 -3.19
CA ASN A 127 0.45 6.99 -2.41
C ASN A 127 -0.63 8.08 -2.53
N VAL A 128 -1.06 8.37 -3.76
CA VAL A 128 -2.12 9.36 -4.04
C VAL A 128 -3.46 8.91 -3.45
N ARG A 129 -3.83 7.63 -3.62
CA ARG A 129 -5.16 7.13 -3.24
C ARG A 129 -5.32 6.80 -1.75
N PHE A 130 -4.25 6.42 -1.05
CA PHE A 130 -4.37 5.83 0.29
C PHE A 130 -3.38 6.34 1.34
N ASN A 131 -2.37 7.12 0.94
CA ASN A 131 -1.31 7.56 1.87
C ASN A 131 -1.48 9.02 2.34
N SER A 132 -2.72 9.51 2.45
CA SER A 132 -3.06 10.81 3.08
C SER A 132 -3.60 10.53 4.47
N THR A 133 -3.17 11.26 5.51
CA THR A 133 -3.64 10.96 6.88
C THR A 133 -5.15 11.13 7.03
N LEU A 134 -5.73 12.16 6.41
CA LEU A 134 -7.17 12.41 6.50
C LEU A 134 -7.95 11.35 5.71
N LEU A 135 -7.59 11.16 4.43
CA LEU A 135 -8.25 10.17 3.56
C LEU A 135 -8.11 8.74 4.12
N ALA A 136 -6.90 8.38 4.55
CA ALA A 136 -6.61 7.07 5.10
C ALA A 136 -7.47 6.76 6.33
N ARG A 137 -7.63 7.74 7.24
CA ARG A 137 -8.48 7.58 8.43
C ARG A 137 -9.94 7.39 8.06
N GLU A 138 -10.42 8.09 7.03
CA GLU A 138 -11.79 7.92 6.55
C GLU A 138 -12.03 6.51 6.02
N VAL A 139 -11.20 6.06 5.07
CA VAL A 139 -11.40 4.76 4.40
C VAL A 139 -11.00 3.56 5.26
N ALA A 140 -10.09 3.72 6.23
CA ALA A 140 -9.69 2.67 7.17
C ALA A 140 -10.55 2.60 8.43
N LYS A 141 -11.52 3.51 8.60
CA LYS A 141 -12.33 3.63 9.84
C LYS A 141 -12.93 2.30 10.31
N PRO A 142 -13.58 1.48 9.45
CA PRO A 142 -14.12 0.19 9.89
C PRO A 142 -13.05 -0.77 10.42
N LEU A 143 -11.90 -0.85 9.72
CA LEU A 143 -10.78 -1.71 10.12
C LEU A 143 -10.13 -1.23 11.41
N LEU A 144 -9.91 0.08 11.57
CA LEU A 144 -9.39 0.68 12.79
C LEU A 144 -10.30 0.44 13.99
N ALA A 145 -11.62 0.58 13.82
CA ALA A 145 -12.59 0.29 14.86
C ALA A 145 -12.57 -1.19 15.25
N TYR A 146 -12.47 -2.10 14.27
CA TYR A 146 -12.34 -3.54 14.53
C TYR A 146 -11.06 -3.86 15.32
N ILE A 147 -9.90 -3.36 14.88
CA ILE A 147 -8.63 -3.57 15.57
C ILE A 147 -8.70 -3.01 17.00
N SER A 148 -9.24 -1.81 17.18
CA SER A 148 -9.44 -1.20 18.51
C SER A 148 -10.35 -2.04 19.39
N SER A 149 -11.46 -2.54 18.87
CA SER A 149 -12.38 -3.43 19.60
C SER A 149 -11.69 -4.69 20.08
N VAL A 150 -11.00 -5.40 19.19
CA VAL A 150 -10.40 -6.69 19.53
C VAL A 150 -9.22 -6.54 20.50
N LEU A 151 -8.44 -5.47 20.39
CA LEU A 151 -7.33 -5.21 21.30
C LEU A 151 -7.76 -4.76 22.70
N ASN A 152 -8.99 -4.25 22.84
CA ASN A 152 -9.60 -3.87 24.13
C ASN A 152 -10.50 -4.95 24.73
N ASP A 153 -10.71 -6.09 24.04
CA ASP A 153 -11.55 -7.18 24.53
C ASP A 153 -10.93 -7.91 25.75
N GLU A 154 -11.73 -8.12 26.79
CA GLU A 154 -11.33 -8.85 28.00
C GLU A 154 -10.97 -10.31 27.75
N LYS A 155 -11.57 -10.94 26.72
CA LYS A 155 -11.31 -12.35 26.37
C LYS A 155 -9.94 -12.58 25.72
N GLN A 156 -9.23 -11.50 25.34
CA GLN A 156 -7.88 -11.47 24.78
C GLN A 156 -7.53 -12.67 23.87
N LEU A 157 -7.94 -12.58 22.61
CA LEU A 157 -7.53 -13.54 21.58
C LEU A 157 -6.00 -13.51 21.42
N LYS A 158 -5.37 -14.70 21.41
CA LYS A 158 -3.92 -14.83 21.29
C LYS A 158 -3.41 -14.61 19.86
N PHE A 159 -4.24 -14.85 18.86
CA PHE A 159 -3.90 -14.73 17.45
C PHE A 159 -5.12 -14.35 16.64
N ILE A 160 -4.97 -13.37 15.76
CA ILE A 160 -6.00 -12.88 14.85
C ILE A 160 -5.34 -12.75 13.47
N LEU A 161 -6.01 -13.28 12.45
CA LEU A 161 -5.61 -13.12 11.06
C LEU A 161 -6.73 -12.40 10.32
N LEU A 162 -6.42 -11.23 9.77
CA LEU A 162 -7.30 -10.47 8.91
C LEU A 162 -6.75 -10.53 7.48
N ASN A 163 -7.58 -10.98 6.55
CA ASN A 163 -7.21 -11.06 5.14
C ASN A 163 -7.95 -9.97 4.37
N GLY A 164 -7.26 -8.87 4.10
CA GLY A 164 -7.78 -7.72 3.37
C GLY A 164 -7.02 -7.47 2.08
N HIS A 165 -7.00 -6.20 1.68
CA HIS A 165 -6.40 -5.70 0.45
C HIS A 165 -5.17 -4.81 0.76
N ASP A 166 -4.37 -4.56 -0.27
CA ASP A 166 -3.27 -3.60 -0.24
C ASP A 166 -3.74 -2.20 0.19
N SER A 167 -4.90 -1.77 -0.27
CA SER A 167 -5.58 -0.53 0.13
C SER A 167 -5.88 -0.48 1.64
N ASN A 168 -6.25 -1.60 2.26
CA ASN A 168 -6.43 -1.68 3.71
C ASN A 168 -5.10 -1.51 4.45
N ILE A 169 -4.02 -2.15 3.97
CA ILE A 169 -2.69 -2.03 4.59
C ILE A 169 -2.17 -0.59 4.45
N ASN A 170 -2.24 0.00 3.25
CA ASN A 170 -1.79 1.36 2.99
C ASN A 170 -2.55 2.39 3.85
N SER A 171 -3.89 2.34 3.85
CA SER A 171 -4.70 3.26 4.64
C SER A 171 -4.56 3.04 6.15
N LEU A 172 -4.40 1.79 6.63
CA LEU A 172 -4.11 1.52 8.04
C LEU A 172 -2.76 2.12 8.45
N MET A 173 -1.71 1.92 7.65
CA MET A 173 -0.38 2.45 7.94
C MET A 173 -0.36 3.98 7.93
N ALA A 174 -0.97 4.60 6.92
CA ALA A 174 -1.05 6.06 6.83
C ALA A 174 -1.86 6.64 8.01
N SER A 175 -2.96 5.98 8.41
CA SER A 175 -3.75 6.38 9.58
C SER A 175 -2.94 6.36 10.87
N LEU A 176 -2.15 5.30 11.07
CA LEU A 176 -1.27 5.11 12.24
C LEU A 176 -0.02 6.00 12.22
N GLY A 177 0.22 6.74 11.14
CA GLY A 177 1.39 7.60 10.99
C GLY A 177 2.70 6.79 10.94
N ILE A 178 2.71 5.68 10.19
CA ILE A 178 3.93 4.90 9.96
C ILE A 178 4.95 5.77 9.22
N LYS A 179 6.19 5.77 9.69
CA LYS A 179 7.32 6.46 9.04
C LYS A 179 7.71 5.76 7.74
N GLY A 180 8.39 6.48 6.85
CA GLY A 180 8.92 5.89 5.62
C GLY A 180 9.74 4.63 5.89
N TYR A 181 9.47 3.58 5.11
CA TYR A 181 10.11 2.28 5.23
C TYR A 181 10.54 1.78 3.85
N LEU A 182 11.44 0.80 3.84
CA LEU A 182 11.86 0.12 2.62
C LEU A 182 11.69 -1.38 2.81
N LEU A 183 11.27 -2.06 1.75
CA LEU A 183 11.17 -3.51 1.69
C LEU A 183 12.27 -4.04 0.76
N PRO A 184 13.44 -4.44 1.30
CA PRO A 184 14.51 -5.02 0.50
C PRO A 184 14.03 -6.21 -0.35
N GLU A 185 14.57 -6.33 -1.56
CA GLU A 185 14.26 -7.44 -2.51
C GLU A 185 12.79 -7.47 -2.96
N GLN A 186 12.12 -6.31 -2.90
CA GLN A 186 10.73 -6.16 -3.30
C GLN A 186 10.49 -4.85 -4.05
N TYR A 187 9.69 -4.94 -5.11
CA TYR A 187 9.31 -3.80 -5.93
C TYR A 187 8.07 -3.10 -5.38
N GLU A 188 7.11 -3.83 -4.80
CA GLU A 188 5.89 -3.26 -4.23
C GLU A 188 6.10 -2.68 -2.81
N THR A 189 5.30 -1.67 -2.45
CA THR A 189 5.22 -1.12 -1.09
C THR A 189 4.34 -1.97 -0.17
N THR A 190 3.33 -2.62 -0.73
CA THR A 190 2.45 -3.58 -0.05
C THR A 190 2.41 -4.88 -0.85
N PRO A 191 3.44 -5.75 -0.72
CA PRO A 191 3.64 -6.88 -1.60
C PRO A 191 2.54 -7.92 -1.48
N ILE A 192 2.30 -8.68 -2.55
CA ILE A 192 1.40 -9.83 -2.51
C ILE A 192 1.75 -10.79 -1.35
N GLY A 193 0.73 -11.13 -0.56
CA GLY A 193 0.88 -11.98 0.63
C GLY A 193 1.61 -11.32 1.80
N GLY A 194 2.00 -10.04 1.67
CA GLY A 194 2.56 -9.21 2.72
C GLY A 194 1.62 -9.05 3.92
N LYS A 195 2.18 -8.90 5.11
CA LYS A 195 1.45 -8.84 6.37
C LYS A 195 2.00 -7.72 7.23
N LEU A 196 1.11 -6.84 7.68
CA LEU A 196 1.36 -5.95 8.80
C LEU A 196 1.09 -6.72 10.09
N VAL A 197 2.13 -6.97 10.88
CA VAL A 197 2.07 -7.78 12.10
C VAL A 197 2.18 -6.88 13.32
N PHE A 198 1.21 -6.99 14.22
CA PHE A 198 1.22 -6.34 15.53
C PHE A 198 1.47 -7.40 16.60
N GLU A 199 2.53 -7.22 17.40
CA GLU A 199 2.90 -8.14 18.46
C GLU A 199 2.82 -7.46 19.82
N LYS A 200 1.98 -7.99 20.72
CA LYS A 200 1.93 -7.54 22.12
C LYS A 200 2.88 -8.39 22.96
N TRP A 201 3.91 -7.75 23.48
CA TRP A 201 4.92 -8.37 24.35
C TRP A 201 4.73 -7.91 25.80
N TYR A 202 5.09 -8.76 26.76
CA TYR A 202 5.16 -8.39 28.17
C TYR A 202 6.60 -8.47 28.66
N ASP A 203 7.16 -7.32 29.01
CA ASP A 203 8.48 -7.21 29.60
C ASP A 203 8.39 -7.43 31.12
N LYS A 204 8.99 -8.53 31.59
CA LYS A 204 9.00 -8.91 33.02
C LYS A 204 9.90 -8.01 33.88
N ILE A 205 10.92 -7.41 33.29
CA ILE A 205 11.88 -6.54 34.00
C ILE A 205 11.25 -5.18 34.22
N LEU A 206 10.65 -4.61 33.17
CA LEU A 206 9.95 -3.33 33.23
C LEU A 206 8.54 -3.43 33.81
N ASN A 207 8.00 -4.65 33.91
CA ASN A 207 6.62 -4.96 34.29
C ASN A 207 5.61 -4.18 33.41
N LYS A 208 5.81 -4.20 32.10
CA LYS A 208 5.04 -3.41 31.13
C LYS A 208 4.72 -4.20 29.86
N ASN A 209 3.60 -3.85 29.24
CA ASN A 209 3.28 -4.31 27.90
C ASN A 209 3.95 -3.41 26.85
N LEU A 210 4.43 -4.02 25.78
CA LEU A 210 5.11 -3.39 24.66
C LEU A 210 4.42 -3.83 23.36
N LEU A 211 4.47 -2.97 22.35
CA LEU A 211 4.13 -3.31 20.96
C LEU A 211 5.43 -3.46 20.17
N LYS A 212 5.53 -4.50 19.37
CA LYS A 212 6.43 -4.55 18.21
C LYS A 212 5.58 -4.65 16.95
N MET A 213 5.95 -3.90 15.91
CA MET A 213 5.21 -3.89 14.66
C MET A 213 6.16 -4.09 13.49
N GLU A 214 5.82 -5.04 12.64
CA GLU A 214 6.71 -5.50 11.56
C GLU A 214 5.92 -5.72 10.29
N PHE A 215 6.57 -5.50 9.15
CA PHE A 215 6.07 -5.92 7.85
C PHE A 215 6.75 -7.24 7.46
N VAL A 216 5.95 -8.28 7.26
CA VAL A 216 6.42 -9.61 6.86
C VAL A 216 6.00 -9.89 5.43
N TYR A 217 6.95 -10.21 4.57
CA TYR A 217 6.70 -10.35 3.13
C TYR A 217 7.64 -11.34 2.45
N LEU A 218 7.28 -11.73 1.24
CA LEU A 218 8.11 -12.55 0.37
C LEU A 218 8.90 -11.66 -0.58
N THR A 219 10.15 -12.04 -0.84
CA THR A 219 10.94 -11.38 -1.88
C THR A 219 10.37 -11.69 -3.25
N VAL A 220 10.66 -10.84 -4.24
CA VAL A 220 10.28 -11.06 -5.65
C VAL A 220 10.70 -12.45 -6.13
N LYS A 221 11.90 -12.91 -5.74
CA LYS A 221 12.39 -14.24 -6.07
C LYS A 221 11.62 -15.34 -5.36
N GLN A 222 11.33 -15.18 -4.06
CA GLN A 222 10.55 -16.17 -3.32
C GLN A 222 9.14 -16.36 -3.90
N LEU A 223 8.52 -15.28 -4.34
CA LEU A 223 7.23 -15.29 -5.05
C LEU A 223 7.33 -16.04 -6.37
N ARG A 224 8.17 -15.57 -7.29
CA ARG A 224 8.30 -16.16 -8.63
C ARG A 224 8.76 -17.62 -8.62
N ASP A 225 9.69 -17.97 -7.75
CA ASP A 225 10.25 -19.32 -7.69
C ASP A 225 9.34 -20.30 -6.91
N GLY A 226 8.23 -19.84 -6.33
CA GLY A 226 7.38 -20.67 -5.47
C GLY A 226 8.13 -21.25 -4.27
N SER A 227 9.05 -20.46 -3.70
CA SER A 227 10.03 -20.95 -2.72
C SER A 227 9.38 -21.45 -1.43
N LYS A 228 9.73 -22.66 -1.00
CA LYS A 228 9.30 -23.19 0.30
C LYS A 228 9.94 -22.41 1.46
N LEU A 229 9.10 -21.87 2.34
CA LEU A 229 9.54 -21.14 3.53
C LEU A 229 9.95 -22.08 4.65
N SER A 230 10.98 -21.69 5.40
CA SER A 230 11.46 -22.38 6.60
C SER A 230 12.31 -21.42 7.45
N LEU A 231 12.82 -21.89 8.60
CA LEU A 231 13.76 -21.11 9.40
C LEU A 231 15.08 -20.80 8.67
N ASN A 232 15.44 -21.58 7.65
CA ASN A 232 16.64 -21.34 6.82
C ASN A 232 16.34 -20.53 5.55
N ASN A 233 15.07 -20.50 5.12
CA ASN A 233 14.59 -19.70 3.99
C ASN A 233 13.38 -18.89 4.46
N THR A 234 13.64 -17.87 5.27
CA THR A 234 12.60 -17.09 5.92
C THR A 234 11.98 -16.09 4.96
N PRO A 235 10.70 -15.69 5.17
CA PRO A 235 10.24 -14.41 4.64
C PRO A 235 11.13 -13.29 5.19
N ARG A 236 11.03 -12.11 4.57
CA ARG A 236 11.66 -10.90 5.09
C ARG A 236 10.77 -10.26 6.15
N TRP A 237 11.42 -9.67 7.13
CA TRP A 237 10.82 -8.95 8.24
C TRP A 237 11.46 -7.57 8.29
N VAL A 238 10.63 -6.53 8.24
CA VAL A 238 11.07 -5.13 8.36
C VAL A 238 10.36 -4.53 9.55
N GLN A 239 11.13 -4.07 10.53
CA GLN A 239 10.57 -3.34 11.67
C GLN A 239 10.00 -2.00 11.20
N LEU A 240 8.78 -1.71 11.61
CA LEU A 240 8.13 -0.43 11.33
C LEU A 240 8.23 0.48 12.56
N SER A 241 7.98 1.77 12.34
CA SER A 241 7.94 2.77 13.41
C SER A 241 6.86 3.80 13.14
N MET A 242 6.19 4.25 14.20
CA MET A 242 5.16 5.30 14.16
C MET A 242 5.75 6.64 14.57
N ASN A 243 5.16 7.73 14.09
CA ASN A 243 5.48 9.08 14.59
C ASN A 243 5.17 9.21 16.09
N ASP A 244 4.02 8.73 16.51
CA ASP A 244 3.48 8.92 17.86
C ASP A 244 3.62 7.68 18.78
N CYS A 245 4.42 6.69 18.38
CA CYS A 245 4.83 5.55 19.22
C CYS A 245 6.31 5.24 18.94
N PRO A 246 7.24 6.02 19.52
CA PRO A 246 8.67 5.82 19.29
C PRO A 246 9.12 4.47 19.84
N VAL A 247 10.00 3.82 19.08
CA VAL A 247 10.55 2.50 19.41
C VAL A 247 11.89 2.61 20.13
N ASP A 248 12.21 1.65 20.97
CA ASP A 248 13.54 1.47 21.55
C ASP A 248 14.54 0.84 20.56
N LEU A 249 15.75 0.54 21.01
CA LEU A 249 16.82 -0.08 20.20
C LEU A 249 16.46 -1.49 19.69
N ASN A 250 15.45 -2.14 20.27
CA ASN A 250 14.98 -3.47 19.89
C ASN A 250 13.67 -3.42 19.08
N GLY A 251 13.17 -2.22 18.77
CA GLY A 251 11.98 -2.02 17.97
C GLY A 251 10.66 -2.05 18.75
N PHE A 252 10.69 -1.95 20.09
CA PHE A 252 9.49 -1.95 20.91
C PHE A 252 9.02 -0.53 21.24
N CYS A 253 7.73 -0.26 21.11
CA CYS A 253 7.10 0.95 21.65
C CYS A 253 6.17 0.62 22.84
N PRO A 254 5.99 1.53 23.82
CA PRO A 254 5.11 1.28 24.95
C PRO A 254 3.67 0.99 24.49
N TRP A 255 3.06 -0.08 25.01
CA TRP A 255 1.69 -0.46 24.62
C TRP A 255 0.67 0.64 24.87
N GLU A 256 0.82 1.40 25.95
CA GLU A 256 -0.08 2.50 26.29
C GLU A 256 -0.03 3.64 25.25
N ASP A 257 1.13 3.92 24.68
CA ASP A 257 1.27 4.95 23.65
C ASP A 257 0.64 4.48 22.35
N PHE A 258 0.82 3.20 21.99
CA PHE A 258 0.11 2.62 20.85
C PHE A 258 -1.42 2.68 21.02
N ILE A 259 -1.94 2.37 22.20
CA ILE A 259 -3.39 2.46 22.47
C ILE A 259 -3.88 3.92 22.34
N LYS A 260 -3.09 4.93 22.74
CA LYS A 260 -3.44 6.34 22.51
C LYS A 260 -3.49 6.67 21.02
N VAL A 261 -2.51 6.20 20.24
CA VAL A 261 -2.51 6.36 18.77
C VAL A 261 -3.78 5.75 18.18
N LEU A 262 -4.08 4.50 18.54
CA LEU A 262 -5.23 3.77 18.00
C LEU A 262 -6.58 4.45 18.33
N LYS A 263 -6.75 4.96 19.55
CA LYS A 263 -7.95 5.72 19.94
C LYS A 263 -8.07 7.02 19.13
N ASN A 264 -6.98 7.77 19.02
CA ASN A 264 -6.97 9.02 18.27
C ASN A 264 -7.39 8.83 16.80
N VAL A 265 -6.94 7.75 16.16
CA VAL A 265 -7.19 7.51 14.73
C VAL A 265 -8.51 6.77 14.46
N SER A 266 -9.02 5.98 15.42
CA SER A 266 -10.30 5.28 15.28
C SER A 266 -11.50 6.18 15.54
N GLY A 267 -11.30 7.35 16.16
CA GLY A 267 -12.39 8.26 16.54
C GLY A 267 -13.30 7.68 17.64
N ILE A 268 -12.77 6.75 18.46
CA ILE A 268 -13.41 6.10 19.60
C ILE A 268 -12.70 6.51 20.89
#